data_AF-A0A3E0G8B1-F1
#
_entry.id   AF-A0A3E0G8B1-F1
#
_cell.length_a   1.000
_cell.length_b   1.000
_cell.length_c   1.000
_cell.angle_alpha   90.00
_cell.angle_beta   90.00
_cell.angle_gamma   90.00
#
_symmetry.space_group_name_H-M   'P 1'
#
loop_
_entity.id
_entity.type
_entity.pdbx_description
1 polymer ?
#
loop_
_entity_poly.entity_id
_entity_poly.type
_entity_poly.pdbx_seq_one_letter_code
_entity_poly.pdbx_strand_id
1 'polypeptide(L)'
;MLSVVNDGGITADSLLIDEIVREGARRMLAAALEAEVTAYIAELADQRDETGRRLVARNGYHQPRQVTTAAGAVEVKAPRVNDKRVNDATGERKRFSSAILVRAETTSAQVKRHVDTHGGPAETVSPAYGEAFDPVGFKGLGSGS
;
A
#
# COMPACT_ATOMS: atom_id res chain seq x y z
N MET A 1 1.74 42.73 -21.40
CA MET A 1 1.91 41.88 -20.20
C MET A 1 0.54 41.32 -19.87
N LEU A 2 0.37 40.00 -19.89
CA LEU A 2 -0.90 39.37 -19.54
C LEU A 2 -0.84 39.03 -18.05
N SER A 3 -1.55 39.79 -17.21
CA SER A 3 -1.73 39.45 -15.80
C SER A 3 -2.94 38.53 -15.67
N VAL A 4 -2.71 37.27 -15.29
CA VAL A 4 -3.79 36.41 -14.83
C VAL A 4 -4.05 36.77 -13.37
N VAL A 5 -5.12 37.53 -13.14
CA VAL A 5 -5.73 37.67 -11.81
C VAL A 5 -6.55 36.41 -11.59
N ASN A 6 -6.20 35.61 -10.57
CA ASN A 6 -7.02 34.46 -10.17
C ASN A 6 -7.77 34.81 -8.89
N ASP A 7 -8.96 35.39 -9.05
CA ASP A 7 -9.90 35.59 -7.96
C ASP A 7 -10.63 34.28 -7.68
N GLY A 8 -10.18 33.56 -6.64
CA GLY A 8 -11.05 32.87 -5.68
C GLY A 8 -12.13 31.90 -6.18
N GLY A 9 -11.89 31.10 -7.21
CA GLY A 9 -12.81 30.02 -7.62
C GLY A 9 -12.07 28.81 -8.17
N ILE A 10 -12.48 27.60 -7.76
CA ILE A 10 -12.02 26.34 -8.36
C ILE A 10 -12.43 26.38 -9.84
N THR A 11 -11.48 26.62 -10.75
CA THR A 11 -11.76 26.66 -12.19
C THR A 11 -11.87 25.24 -12.72
N ALA A 12 -12.76 25.02 -13.70
CA ALA A 12 -12.95 23.72 -14.35
C ALA A 12 -11.63 23.15 -14.90
N ASP A 13 -10.71 24.01 -15.33
CA ASP A 13 -9.37 23.64 -15.82
C ASP A 13 -8.47 23.09 -14.70
N SER A 14 -8.54 23.61 -13.47
CA SER A 14 -7.79 23.07 -12.33
C SER A 14 -8.27 21.67 -11.96
N LEU A 15 -9.59 21.44 -12.02
CA LEU A 15 -10.17 20.11 -11.78
C LEU A 15 -9.76 19.09 -12.85
N LEU A 16 -9.66 19.53 -14.12
CA LEU A 16 -9.16 18.70 -15.22
C LEU A 16 -7.69 18.30 -15.01
N ILE A 17 -6.83 19.24 -14.58
CA ILE A 17 -5.42 18.96 -14.31
C ILE A 17 -5.28 17.99 -13.14
N ASP A 18 -6.04 18.19 -12.06
CA ASP A 18 -6.01 17.30 -10.89
C ASP A 18 -6.41 15.86 -11.26
N GLU A 19 -7.38 15.68 -12.16
CA GLU A 19 -7.77 14.38 -12.69
C GLU A 19 -6.62 13.73 -13.48
N ILE A 20 -5.98 14.47 -14.38
CA ILE A 20 -4.84 13.98 -15.17
C ILE A 20 -3.69 13.58 -14.24
N VAL A 21 -3.39 14.38 -13.22
CA VAL A 21 -2.33 14.10 -12.25
C VAL A 21 -2.65 12.84 -11.45
N ARG A 22 -3.89 12.69 -10.99
CA ARG A 22 -4.34 11.49 -10.25
C ARG A 22 -4.29 10.23 -11.10
N GLU A 23 -4.74 10.31 -12.35
CA GLU A 23 -4.69 9.20 -13.29
C GLU A 23 -3.24 8.82 -13.65
N GLY A 24 -2.37 9.82 -13.83
CA GLY A 24 -0.94 9.63 -14.02
C GLY A 24 -0.30 8.91 -12.82
N ALA A 25 -0.58 9.36 -11.60
CA ALA A 25 -0.12 8.72 -10.37
C ALA A 25 -0.58 7.26 -10.27
N ARG A 26 -1.84 6.97 -10.61
CA ARG A 26 -2.39 5.60 -10.64
C ARG A 26 -1.63 4.70 -11.61
N ARG A 27 -1.36 5.17 -12.83
CA ARG A 27 -0.61 4.42 -13.84
C ARG A 27 0.85 4.20 -13.42
N MET A 28 1.51 5.22 -12.88
CA MET A 28 2.88 5.12 -12.41
C MET A 28 3.01 4.10 -11.27
N LEU A 29 2.11 4.13 -10.28
CA LEU A 29 2.09 3.16 -9.19
C LEU A 29 1.85 1.74 -9.70
N ALA A 30 0.88 1.55 -10.61
CA ALA A 30 0.64 0.24 -11.21
C ALA A 30 1.88 -0.28 -11.94
N ALA A 31 2.51 0.54 -12.79
CA ALA A 31 3.71 0.17 -13.53
C ALA A 31 4.89 -0.16 -12.61
N ALA A 32 5.11 0.63 -11.56
CA ALA A 32 6.18 0.39 -10.60
C ALA A 32 5.98 -0.93 -9.83
N LEU A 33 4.75 -1.27 -9.44
CA LEU A 33 4.43 -2.55 -8.79
C LEU A 33 4.63 -3.75 -9.71
N GLU A 34 4.28 -3.62 -10.99
CA GLU A 34 4.56 -4.66 -11.99
C GLU A 34 6.06 -4.86 -12.20
N ALA A 35 6.82 -3.76 -12.26
CA ALA A 35 8.27 -3.81 -12.42
C ALA A 35 8.94 -4.48 -11.21
N GLU A 36 8.52 -4.14 -9.99
CA GLU A 36 9.03 -4.72 -8.75
C GLU A 36 8.82 -6.25 -8.71
N VAL A 37 7.59 -6.70 -8.99
CA VAL A 37 7.27 -8.14 -9.00
C VAL A 37 8.02 -8.86 -10.13
N THR A 38 8.13 -8.24 -11.29
CA THR A 38 8.87 -8.81 -12.43
C THR A 38 10.35 -8.98 -12.07
N ALA A 39 10.97 -7.97 -11.47
CA ALA A 39 12.36 -8.03 -11.01
C ALA A 39 12.57 -9.14 -9.98
N TYR A 40 11.69 -9.23 -8.96
CA TYR A 40 11.77 -10.26 -7.93
C TYR A 40 11.67 -11.69 -8.49
N ILE A 41 10.75 -11.93 -9.44
CA ILE A 41 10.59 -13.25 -10.07
C ILE A 41 11.77 -13.56 -11.00
N ALA A 42 12.31 -12.56 -11.69
CA ALA A 42 13.45 -12.73 -12.60
C ALA A 42 14.73 -13.09 -11.84
N GLU A 43 15.03 -12.41 -10.74
CA GLU A 43 16.17 -12.70 -9.86
C GLU A 43 16.15 -14.14 -9.33
N LEU A 44 14.96 -14.71 -9.17
CA LEU A 44 14.74 -16.03 -8.58
C LEU A 44 14.32 -17.08 -9.61
N ALA A 45 14.58 -16.83 -10.90
CA ALA A 45 14.18 -17.69 -12.00
C ALA A 45 14.76 -19.11 -11.94
N ASP A 46 15.95 -19.25 -11.37
CA ASP A 46 16.69 -20.51 -11.25
C ASP A 46 16.31 -21.31 -10.01
N GLN A 47 15.53 -20.73 -9.10
CA GLN A 47 14.99 -21.40 -7.92
C GLN A 47 13.84 -22.32 -8.35
N ARG A 48 14.15 -23.60 -8.57
CA ARG A 48 13.21 -24.61 -9.09
C ARG A 48 13.07 -25.80 -8.15
N ASP A 49 11.91 -26.44 -8.19
CA ASP A 49 11.69 -27.72 -7.51
C ASP A 49 12.33 -28.89 -8.27
N GLU A 50 12.25 -30.08 -7.69
CA GLU A 50 12.76 -31.33 -8.27
C GLU A 50 12.15 -31.68 -9.64
N THR A 51 10.96 -31.14 -9.92
CA THR A 51 10.27 -31.32 -11.21
C THR A 51 10.61 -30.22 -12.23
N GLY A 52 11.54 -29.32 -11.88
CA GLY A 52 11.99 -28.21 -12.71
C GLY A 52 11.02 -27.01 -12.76
N ARG A 53 10.00 -26.96 -11.91
CA ARG A 53 9.05 -25.84 -11.84
C ARG A 53 9.60 -24.73 -10.95
N ARG A 54 9.38 -23.48 -11.34
CA ARG A 54 9.80 -22.32 -10.54
C ARG A 54 9.10 -22.31 -9.18
N LEU A 55 9.88 -22.09 -8.12
CA LEU A 55 9.39 -21.95 -6.75
C LEU A 55 8.73 -20.58 -6.52
N VAL A 56 9.08 -19.59 -7.32
CA VAL A 56 8.57 -18.22 -7.23
C VAL A 56 7.82 -17.86 -8.50
N ALA A 57 6.53 -17.54 -8.36
CA ALA A 57 5.67 -17.24 -9.50
C ALA A 57 4.64 -16.17 -9.16
N ARG A 58 4.22 -15.41 -10.18
CA ARG A 58 3.08 -14.50 -10.08
C ARG A 58 1.80 -15.31 -9.86
N ASN A 59 0.95 -14.86 -8.94
CA ASN A 59 -0.30 -15.54 -8.57
C ASN A 59 -1.48 -14.57 -8.52
N GLY A 60 -1.71 -13.87 -9.63
CA GLY A 60 -2.78 -12.88 -9.76
C GLY A 60 -2.49 -11.60 -8.98
N TYR A 61 -3.52 -11.07 -8.32
CA TYR A 61 -3.50 -9.76 -7.66
C TYR A 61 -4.24 -9.80 -6.32
N HIS A 62 -3.90 -8.87 -5.43
CA HIS A 62 -4.68 -8.58 -4.23
C HIS A 62 -5.98 -7.85 -4.57
N GLN A 63 -6.87 -7.74 -3.59
CA GLN A 63 -8.00 -6.83 -3.71
C GLN A 63 -7.50 -5.39 -3.86
N PRO A 64 -8.16 -4.56 -4.70
CA PRO A 64 -7.84 -3.15 -4.80
C PRO A 64 -7.94 -2.45 -3.44
N ARG A 65 -7.10 -1.45 -3.20
CA ARG A 65 -7.16 -0.59 -2.02
C ARG A 65 -6.79 0.85 -2.36
N GLN A 66 -7.27 1.79 -1.56
CA GLN A 66 -6.89 3.19 -1.68
C GLN A 66 -5.52 3.45 -1.07
N VAL A 67 -4.71 4.24 -1.76
CA VAL A 67 -3.43 4.76 -1.30
C VAL A 67 -3.48 6.27 -1.36
N THR A 68 -3.17 6.91 -0.23
CA THR A 68 -3.07 8.37 -0.15
C THR A 68 -1.74 8.80 -0.75
N THR A 69 -1.80 9.67 -1.75
CA THR A 69 -0.64 10.27 -2.42
C THR A 69 -0.77 11.79 -2.43
N ALA A 70 0.28 12.49 -2.87
CA ALA A 70 0.20 13.93 -3.12
C ALA A 70 -0.85 14.31 -4.19
N ALA A 71 -1.18 13.38 -5.11
CA ALA A 71 -2.24 13.54 -6.10
C ALA A 71 -3.64 13.17 -5.56
N GLY A 72 -3.77 12.98 -4.24
CA GLY A 72 -4.98 12.50 -3.58
C GLY A 72 -5.04 10.98 -3.44
N ALA A 73 -6.22 10.48 -3.07
CA ALA A 73 -6.48 9.04 -2.96
C ALA A 73 -6.52 8.38 -4.34
N VAL A 74 -5.74 7.31 -4.49
CA VAL A 74 -5.58 6.54 -5.72
C VAL A 74 -5.81 5.06 -5.44
N GLU A 75 -6.70 4.42 -6.21
CA GLU A 75 -6.96 2.99 -6.09
C GLU A 75 -5.83 2.21 -6.77
N VAL A 76 -5.24 1.27 -6.05
CA VAL A 76 -4.17 0.41 -6.55
C VAL A 76 -4.52 -1.05 -6.37
N LYS A 77 -4.09 -1.88 -7.33
CA LYS A 77 -4.25 -3.33 -7.29
C LYS A 77 -2.87 -4.00 -7.33
N ALA A 78 -2.38 -4.42 -6.18
CA ALA A 78 -1.03 -4.97 -6.06
C ALA A 78 -0.93 -6.39 -6.66
N PRO A 79 0.07 -6.68 -7.53
CA PRO A 79 0.34 -8.03 -7.99
C PRO A 79 0.74 -8.93 -6.83
N ARG A 80 0.40 -10.22 -6.92
CA ARG A 80 0.73 -11.24 -5.93
C ARG A 80 1.87 -12.11 -6.41
N VAL A 81 2.79 -12.41 -5.52
CA VAL A 81 3.82 -13.43 -5.73
C VAL A 81 3.59 -14.58 -4.76
N ASN A 82 3.56 -15.79 -5.30
CA ASN A 82 3.65 -17.01 -4.53
C ASN A 82 5.11 -17.44 -4.50
N ASP A 83 5.76 -17.28 -3.34
CA ASP A 83 7.13 -17.75 -3.10
C ASP A 83 7.08 -19.01 -2.22
N LYS A 84 7.38 -20.17 -2.81
CA LYS A 84 7.38 -21.48 -2.13
C LYS A 84 8.67 -21.78 -1.38
N ARG A 85 9.68 -20.93 -1.47
CA ARG A 85 10.95 -21.15 -0.76
C ARG A 85 10.74 -21.07 0.75
N VAL A 86 11.59 -21.78 1.47
CA VAL A 86 11.65 -21.78 2.93
C VAL A 86 12.96 -21.13 3.35
N ASN A 87 12.97 -20.48 4.50
CA ASN A 87 14.19 -20.01 5.15
C ASN A 87 14.80 -21.18 5.95
N ASP A 88 15.99 -21.60 5.60
CA ASP A 88 16.64 -22.76 6.22
C ASP A 88 16.91 -22.58 7.72
N ALA A 89 17.09 -21.34 8.19
CA ALA A 89 17.35 -21.05 9.59
C ALA A 89 16.07 -21.03 10.46
N THR A 90 14.94 -20.61 9.90
CA THR A 90 13.69 -20.43 10.66
C THR A 90 12.62 -21.47 10.33
N GLY A 91 12.76 -22.19 9.22
CA GLY A 91 11.73 -23.10 8.68
C GLY A 91 10.50 -22.38 8.11
N GLU A 92 10.49 -21.04 8.08
CA GLU A 92 9.33 -20.27 7.63
C GLU A 92 9.34 -20.04 6.11
N ARG A 93 8.14 -19.94 5.51
CA ARG A 93 8.02 -19.58 4.09
C ARG A 93 8.49 -18.16 3.85
N LYS A 94 9.37 -17.98 2.86
CA LYS A 94 9.72 -16.67 2.33
C LYS A 94 8.48 -16.04 1.70
N ARG A 95 8.35 -14.72 1.85
CA ARG A 95 7.25 -13.94 1.27
C ARG A 95 7.79 -12.72 0.57
N PHE A 96 7.22 -12.44 -0.59
CA PHE A 96 7.40 -11.16 -1.24
C PHE A 96 6.71 -10.06 -0.41
N SER A 97 7.45 -9.00 -0.13
CA SER A 97 6.95 -7.75 0.44
C SER A 97 7.30 -6.61 -0.51
N SER A 98 6.30 -5.84 -0.93
CA SER A 98 6.53 -4.66 -1.75
C SER A 98 7.26 -3.58 -0.94
N ALA A 99 8.29 -2.98 -1.52
CA ALA A 99 8.94 -1.80 -0.98
C ALA A 99 8.13 -0.53 -1.30
N ILE A 100 7.38 -0.54 -2.41
CA ILE A 100 6.50 0.56 -2.82
C ILE A 100 5.26 0.63 -1.92
N LEU A 101 4.61 -0.51 -1.72
CA LEU A 101 3.40 -0.61 -0.92
C LEU A 101 3.70 -1.23 0.44
N VAL A 102 3.89 -0.36 1.44
CA VAL A 102 3.93 -0.81 2.83
C VAL A 102 2.60 -1.47 3.20
N ARG A 103 2.69 -2.56 3.97
CA ARG A 103 1.53 -3.17 4.59
C ARG A 103 0.89 -2.14 5.51
N ALA A 104 -0.42 -1.96 5.40
CA ALA A 104 -1.12 -1.11 6.36
C ALA A 104 -0.84 -1.65 7.76
N GLU A 105 -0.31 -0.80 8.62
CA GLU A 105 -0.14 -1.16 10.01
C GLU A 105 -1.52 -1.26 10.65
N THR A 106 -1.73 -2.32 11.42
CA THR A 106 -2.91 -2.40 12.26
C THR A 106 -2.84 -1.30 13.31
N THR A 107 -3.98 -0.74 13.70
CA THR A 107 -4.09 0.21 14.81
C THR A 107 -3.37 -0.30 16.06
N SER A 108 -3.44 -1.62 16.32
CA SER A 108 -2.69 -2.27 17.39
C SER A 108 -1.15 -2.16 17.26
N ALA A 109 -0.61 -2.25 16.05
CA ALA A 109 0.81 -2.05 15.80
C ALA A 109 1.21 -0.58 15.94
N GLN A 110 0.35 0.35 15.52
CA GLN A 110 0.55 1.79 15.70
C GLN A 110 0.51 2.19 17.19
N VAL A 111 -0.48 1.70 17.94
CA VAL A 111 -0.62 1.94 19.39
C VAL A 111 0.58 1.35 20.12
N LYS A 112 0.99 0.12 19.80
CA LYS A 112 2.18 -0.49 20.40
C LYS A 112 3.43 0.37 20.18
N ARG A 113 3.67 0.85 18.95
CA ARG A 113 4.80 1.74 18.66
C ARG A 113 4.71 3.06 19.44
N HIS A 114 3.51 3.66 19.54
CA HIS A 114 3.33 4.88 20.32
C HIS A 114 3.69 4.67 21.79
N VAL A 115 3.18 3.60 22.40
CA VAL A 115 3.48 3.20 23.79
C VAL A 115 4.98 2.94 23.98
N ASP A 116 5.60 2.19 23.07
CA ASP A 116 7.03 1.87 23.12
C ASP A 116 7.91 3.14 22.99
N THR A 117 7.46 4.15 22.24
CA THR A 117 8.24 5.36 21.94
C THR A 117 8.04 6.47 22.98
N HIS A 118 6.80 6.69 23.44
CA HIS A 118 6.44 7.85 24.27
C HIS A 118 6.11 7.47 25.73
N GLY A 119 5.87 6.18 26.02
CA GLY A 119 5.42 5.71 27.33
C GLY A 119 3.97 6.09 27.64
N GLY A 120 3.25 5.19 28.32
CA GLY A 120 1.84 5.40 28.72
C GLY A 120 0.96 4.18 28.47
N PRO A 121 -0.21 4.07 29.11
CA PRO A 121 -1.08 2.91 28.96
C PRO A 121 -1.83 2.98 27.61
N ALA A 122 -1.87 1.84 26.90
CA ALA A 122 -2.44 1.73 25.55
C ALA A 122 -3.90 2.22 25.44
N GLU A 123 -4.66 2.11 26.54
CA GLU A 123 -6.06 2.55 26.66
C GLU A 123 -6.25 4.06 26.52
N THR A 124 -5.23 4.87 26.82
CA THR A 124 -5.28 6.34 26.67
C THR A 124 -4.98 6.79 25.22
N VAL A 125 -4.38 5.92 24.42
CA VAL A 125 -3.89 6.22 23.07
C VAL A 125 -5.02 6.07 22.01
N SER A 126 -5.99 5.19 22.26
CA SER A 126 -6.97 4.72 21.27
C SER A 126 -7.87 5.78 20.58
N PRO A 127 -8.40 6.82 21.25
CA PRO A 127 -9.39 7.73 20.64
C PRO A 127 -8.80 8.64 19.55
N ALA A 128 -7.54 9.06 19.68
CA ALA A 128 -6.91 10.03 18.77
C ALA A 128 -6.46 9.43 17.43
N TYR A 129 -6.25 8.10 17.38
CA TYR A 129 -5.75 7.43 16.17
C TYR A 129 -6.85 7.09 15.16
N GLY A 130 -8.10 6.94 15.61
CA GLY A 130 -9.24 6.69 14.73
C GLY A 130 -9.63 7.92 13.90
N GLU A 131 -9.51 9.13 14.45
CA GLU A 131 -9.94 10.35 13.78
C GLU A 131 -8.87 10.98 12.88
N ALA A 132 -7.59 10.82 13.21
CA ALA A 132 -6.49 11.46 12.47
C ALA A 132 -6.13 10.75 11.14
N PHE A 133 -6.54 9.49 10.95
CA PHE A 133 -6.14 8.66 9.80
C PHE A 133 -7.32 8.01 9.05
N ASP A 134 -8.57 8.36 9.37
CA ASP A 134 -9.74 7.90 8.62
C ASP A 134 -10.38 9.01 7.76
N PRO A 135 -9.78 9.39 6.61
CA PRO A 135 -10.44 10.28 5.67
C PRO A 135 -11.53 9.57 4.84
N VAL A 136 -11.74 8.25 5.03
CA VAL A 136 -12.67 7.46 4.19
C VAL A 136 -13.44 6.41 5.01
N GLY A 137 -14.17 6.85 6.03
CA GLY A 137 -15.33 6.18 6.61
C GLY A 137 -15.25 4.65 6.71
N PHE A 138 -14.29 4.12 7.50
CA PHE A 138 -14.33 2.72 7.89
C PHE A 138 -15.44 2.53 8.93
N LYS A 139 -16.65 2.11 8.50
CA LYS A 139 -17.70 1.70 9.42
C LYS A 139 -17.18 0.54 10.27
N GLY A 140 -17.05 0.81 11.56
CA GLY A 140 -16.59 -0.13 12.57
C GLY A 140 -17.30 -1.49 12.47
N LEU A 141 -16.50 -2.56 12.53
CA LEU A 141 -17.00 -3.87 12.89
C LEU A 141 -17.48 -3.76 14.34
N GLY A 142 -18.79 -3.80 14.52
CA GLY A 142 -19.44 -3.85 15.82
C GLY A 142 -18.89 -5.00 16.65
N SER A 143 -18.65 -4.70 17.92
CA SER A 143 -18.45 -5.66 18.99
C SER A 143 -19.60 -6.68 19.01
N GLY A 144 -19.32 -7.92 18.61
CA GLY A 144 -20.17 -9.06 18.90
C GLY A 144 -19.78 -9.62 20.27
N SER A 145 -20.64 -9.36 21.26
CA SER A 145 -20.77 -10.12 22.50
C SER A 145 -21.18 -11.56 22.23
#